data_AF-A0A1J5BJY9-F1
#
_entry.id   AF-A0A1J5BJY9-F1
#
_cell.length_a   1.000
_cell.length_b   1.000
_cell.length_c   1.000
_cell.angle_alpha   90.00
_cell.angle_beta   90.00
_cell.angle_gamma   90.00
#
_symmetry.space_group_name_H-M   'P 1'
#
loop_
_entity.id
_entity.type
_entity.pdbx_description
1 polymer ?
#
loop_
_entity_poly.entity_id
_entity_poly.type
_entity_poly.pdbx_seq_one_letter_code
_entity_poly.pdbx_strand_id
1 'polypeptide(L)'
;MSGPEGERVADLSFPVTGEAIARDYAHGLERALFLALDWLEAEEAAGVHPIRGLAESGAGMLVSRRTRIVLRLPASRLEAAAHLAGRSFDLGGTVELGAPAVRDLVPYPVLYSRLVAIGPEDAGEFDAAARRMAEEAGVKCEIIVGRKREGSRGPERFAGFGLMLHGLSPEDSLRMQSSGLGTNRTLGCGIFIPHKSIAPV
;
A
#
# COMPACT_ATOMS: atom_id res chain seq x y z
N MET A 1 -18.02 -25.28 9.16
CA MET A 1 -16.79 -25.07 9.96
C MET A 1 -16.08 -23.89 9.34
N SER A 2 -16.36 -22.68 9.84
CA SER A 2 -15.68 -21.47 9.39
C SER A 2 -14.22 -21.58 9.84
N GLY A 3 -13.29 -21.43 8.91
CA GLY A 3 -11.86 -21.34 9.23
C GLY A 3 -11.59 -20.16 10.17
N PRO A 4 -10.35 -19.99 10.68
CA PRO A 4 -10.03 -18.82 11.47
C PRO A 4 -10.27 -17.59 10.58
N GLU A 5 -11.35 -16.85 10.85
CA GLU A 5 -11.58 -15.56 10.24
C GLU A 5 -10.40 -14.68 10.67
N GLY A 6 -9.49 -14.41 9.73
CA GLY A 6 -8.42 -13.45 9.94
C GLY A 6 -9.00 -12.13 10.42
N GLU A 7 -8.25 -11.42 11.27
CA GLU A 7 -8.70 -10.13 11.77
C GLU A 7 -9.10 -9.22 10.61
N ARG A 8 -10.26 -8.57 10.75
CA ARG A 8 -10.79 -7.64 9.76
C ARG A 8 -9.76 -6.54 9.47
N VAL A 9 -9.43 -6.33 8.20
CA VAL A 9 -8.56 -5.24 7.75
C VAL A 9 -9.39 -4.16 7.05
N ALA A 10 -9.03 -2.89 7.24
CA ALA A 10 -9.66 -1.74 6.60
C ALA A 10 -8.65 -0.65 6.23
N ASP A 11 -9.04 0.23 5.32
CA ASP A 11 -8.28 1.41 4.94
C ASP A 11 -8.73 2.62 5.79
N LEU A 12 -7.83 3.17 6.59
CA LEU A 12 -8.00 4.43 7.31
C LEU A 12 -7.46 5.59 6.47
N SER A 13 -8.35 6.44 5.97
CA SER A 13 -8.00 7.48 5.00
C SER A 13 -8.06 8.89 5.58
N PHE A 14 -6.92 9.54 5.65
CA PHE A 14 -6.76 10.92 6.10
C PHE A 14 -6.80 11.90 4.91
N PRO A 15 -7.73 12.88 4.89
CA PRO A 15 -7.53 14.08 4.07
C PRO A 15 -6.25 14.78 4.51
N VAL A 16 -5.52 15.34 3.56
CA VAL A 16 -4.31 16.11 3.84
C VAL A 16 -4.41 17.51 3.26
N THR A 17 -3.96 18.49 4.05
CA THR A 17 -3.81 19.89 3.65
C THR A 17 -2.33 20.23 3.62
N GLY A 18 -1.88 20.89 2.56
CA GLY A 18 -0.49 21.29 2.34
C GLY A 18 -0.31 21.82 0.92
N GLU A 19 0.88 22.31 0.60
CA GLU A 19 1.17 22.87 -0.74
C GLU A 19 1.84 21.83 -1.64
N ALA A 20 3.00 21.32 -1.22
CA ALA A 20 3.79 20.35 -1.94
C ALA A 20 4.58 19.46 -0.97
N ILE A 21 4.95 18.27 -1.43
CA ILE A 21 5.83 17.33 -0.73
C ILE A 21 6.96 16.87 -1.67
N ALA A 22 8.03 16.31 -1.12
CA ALA A 22 9.13 15.76 -1.90
C ALA A 22 8.69 14.62 -2.82
N ARG A 23 9.45 14.36 -3.89
CA ARG A 23 9.16 13.26 -4.84
C ARG A 23 9.37 11.89 -4.21
N ASP A 24 10.30 11.79 -3.28
CA ASP A 24 10.69 10.62 -2.52
C ASP A 24 10.08 10.61 -1.10
N TYR A 25 8.91 11.22 -0.94
CA TYR A 25 8.20 11.36 0.34
C TYR A 25 8.01 10.05 1.12
N ALA A 26 8.05 8.88 0.47
CA ALA A 26 7.67 7.59 1.05
C ALA A 26 8.45 7.27 2.34
N HIS A 27 9.76 7.50 2.34
CA HIS A 27 10.58 7.27 3.54
C HIS A 27 10.32 8.31 4.64
N GLY A 28 10.12 9.58 4.27
CA GLY A 28 9.72 10.62 5.23
C GLY A 28 8.39 10.28 5.90
N LEU A 29 7.43 9.77 5.13
CA LEU A 29 6.13 9.35 5.62
C LEU A 29 6.24 8.15 6.56
N GLU A 30 6.99 7.12 6.16
CA GLU A 30 7.26 5.96 7.01
C GLU A 30 7.85 6.39 8.37
N ARG A 31 8.89 7.24 8.37
CA ARG A 31 9.50 7.74 9.60
C ARG A 31 8.52 8.54 10.46
N ALA A 32 7.75 9.44 9.85
CA ALA A 32 6.76 10.23 10.58
C ALA A 32 5.68 9.34 11.23
N LEU A 33 5.26 8.28 10.53
CA LEU A 33 4.31 7.31 11.04
C LEU A 33 4.89 6.48 12.18
N PHE A 34 6.12 5.97 12.07
CA PHE A 34 6.77 5.21 13.15
C PHE A 34 6.99 6.04 14.41
N LEU A 35 7.33 7.32 14.27
CA LEU A 35 7.41 8.25 15.40
C LEU A 35 6.05 8.51 16.06
N ALA A 36 4.97 8.47 15.28
CA ALA A 36 3.63 8.77 15.75
C ALA A 36 2.87 7.54 16.28
N LEU A 37 3.22 6.35 15.80
CA LEU A 37 2.60 5.06 16.09
C LEU A 37 3.71 4.04 16.42
N ASP A 38 4.05 3.92 17.70
CA ASP A 38 5.12 3.07 18.22
C ASP A 38 4.97 1.56 17.90
N TRP A 39 3.74 1.11 17.67
CA TRP A 39 3.42 -0.27 17.31
C TRP A 39 3.53 -0.57 15.81
N LEU A 40 3.61 0.46 14.94
CA LEU A 40 3.44 0.28 13.50
C LEU A 40 4.56 -0.56 12.86
N GLU A 41 5.79 -0.46 13.35
CA GLU A 41 6.92 -1.23 12.83
C GLU A 41 6.77 -2.74 13.06
N ALA A 42 6.13 -3.14 14.16
CA ALA A 42 5.91 -4.54 14.52
C ALA A 42 4.61 -5.12 13.92
N GLU A 43 3.76 -4.29 13.32
CA GLU A 43 2.48 -4.70 12.77
C GLU A 43 2.61 -5.12 11.30
N GLU A 44 2.93 -6.39 11.05
CA GLU A 44 3.15 -6.92 9.69
C GLU A 44 1.94 -6.75 8.77
N ALA A 45 0.73 -6.77 9.35
CA ALA A 45 -0.51 -6.58 8.63
C ALA A 45 -0.75 -5.12 8.20
N ALA A 46 0.04 -4.16 8.70
CA ALA A 46 -0.06 -2.78 8.33
C ALA A 46 0.58 -2.47 6.97
N GLY A 47 -0.03 -1.53 6.24
CA GLY A 47 0.48 -1.03 4.98
C GLY A 47 0.17 0.45 4.79
N VAL A 48 1.00 1.14 4.03
CA VAL A 48 0.79 2.54 3.68
C VAL A 48 0.57 2.61 2.18
N HIS A 49 -0.57 3.13 1.73
CA HIS A 49 -0.80 3.25 0.28
C HIS A 49 0.11 4.34 -0.30
N PRO A 50 0.68 4.15 -1.50
CA PRO A 50 1.30 5.24 -2.24
C PRO A 50 0.31 6.40 -2.40
N ILE A 51 0.73 7.61 -2.06
CA ILE A 51 -0.10 8.81 -2.17
C ILE A 51 -0.44 9.03 -3.66
N ARG A 52 -1.74 9.20 -3.93
CA ARG A 52 -2.29 9.38 -5.28
C ARG A 52 -2.76 10.80 -5.51
N GLY A 53 -2.94 11.14 -6.78
CA GLY A 53 -3.49 12.44 -7.19
C GLY A 53 -2.52 13.60 -7.00
N LEU A 54 -1.23 13.29 -6.83
CA LEU A 54 -0.17 14.27 -6.82
C LEU A 54 0.17 14.69 -8.25
N ALA A 55 0.33 15.99 -8.48
CA ALA A 55 0.81 16.54 -9.74
C ALA A 55 2.27 16.97 -9.60
N GLU A 56 3.09 16.68 -10.59
CA GLU A 56 4.50 17.10 -10.55
C GLU A 56 4.62 18.61 -10.78
N SER A 57 5.51 19.25 -10.03
CA SER A 57 5.91 20.65 -10.22
C SER A 57 7.42 20.81 -9.99
N GLY A 58 7.95 22.01 -10.27
CA GLY A 58 9.34 22.35 -9.97
C GLY A 58 9.69 22.26 -8.48
N ALA A 59 8.70 22.41 -7.59
CA ALA A 59 8.87 22.35 -6.14
C ALA A 59 8.66 20.95 -5.54
N GLY A 60 8.31 19.94 -6.36
CA GLY A 60 8.04 18.58 -5.90
C GLY A 60 6.69 18.05 -6.39
N MET A 61 5.90 17.49 -5.48
CA MET A 61 4.60 16.88 -5.75
C MET A 61 3.49 17.73 -5.10
N LEU A 62 2.65 18.37 -5.90
CA LEU A 62 1.57 19.23 -5.42
C LEU A 62 0.51 18.44 -4.67
N VAL A 63 0.17 18.92 -3.48
CA VAL A 63 -0.93 18.41 -2.66
C VAL A 63 -2.21 19.11 -3.10
N SER A 64 -3.27 18.32 -3.33
CA SER A 64 -4.58 18.82 -3.72
C SER A 64 -5.62 18.43 -2.68
N ARG A 65 -6.83 19.01 -2.77
CA ARG A 65 -7.97 18.62 -1.91
C ARG A 65 -8.35 17.14 -2.02
N ARG A 66 -7.91 16.43 -3.07
CA ARG A 66 -8.16 14.99 -3.26
C ARG A 66 -7.03 14.11 -2.71
N THR A 67 -5.90 14.69 -2.33
CA THR A 67 -4.76 13.95 -1.80
C THR A 67 -5.16 13.32 -0.46
N ARG A 68 -4.79 12.05 -0.29
CA ARG A 68 -5.03 11.27 0.92
C ARG A 68 -3.79 10.51 1.32
N ILE A 69 -3.51 10.49 2.61
CA ILE A 69 -2.66 9.45 3.22
C ILE A 69 -3.61 8.34 3.67
N VAL A 70 -3.30 7.10 3.29
CA VAL A 70 -4.16 5.94 3.59
C VAL A 70 -3.33 4.85 4.22
N LEU A 71 -3.75 4.41 5.40
CA LEU A 71 -3.15 3.27 6.12
C LEU A 71 -4.10 2.08 5.97
N ARG A 72 -3.59 0.94 5.51
CA ARG A 72 -4.30 -0.33 5.57
C ARG A 72 -3.93 -1.02 6.87
N LEU A 73 -4.90 -1.26 7.75
CA LEU A 73 -4.65 -1.69 9.12
C LEU A 73 -5.65 -2.77 9.56
N PRO A 74 -5.25 -3.67 10.46
CA PRO A 74 -6.19 -4.48 11.23
C PRO A 74 -7.15 -3.59 12.04
N ALA A 75 -8.37 -4.09 12.26
CA ALA A 75 -9.44 -3.34 12.92
C ALA A 75 -9.04 -2.88 14.33
N SER A 76 -8.29 -3.68 15.07
CA SER A 76 -7.75 -3.37 16.41
C SER A 76 -6.84 -2.13 16.42
N ARG A 77 -6.24 -1.77 15.29
CA ARG A 77 -5.32 -0.63 15.17
C ARG A 77 -5.98 0.66 14.68
N LEU A 78 -7.22 0.61 14.21
CA LEU A 78 -7.90 1.76 13.59
C LEU A 78 -8.07 2.92 14.58
N GLU A 79 -8.49 2.64 15.81
CA GLU A 79 -8.70 3.67 16.84
C GLU A 79 -7.37 4.33 17.24
N ALA A 80 -6.34 3.52 17.49
CA ALA A 80 -5.01 4.03 17.81
C ALA A 80 -4.43 4.90 16.69
N ALA A 81 -4.60 4.49 15.43
CA ALA A 81 -4.15 5.27 14.27
C ALA A 81 -5.01 6.54 14.03
N ALA A 82 -6.27 6.57 14.47
CA ALA A 82 -7.13 7.75 14.31
C ALA A 82 -6.60 8.98 15.08
N HIS A 83 -5.79 8.78 16.12
CA HIS A 83 -5.08 9.85 16.86
C HIS A 83 -4.03 10.61 16.03
N LEU A 84 -3.79 10.20 14.78
CA LEU A 84 -3.01 10.99 13.82
C LEU A 84 -3.76 12.23 13.31
N ALA A 85 -5.09 12.31 13.50
CA ALA A 85 -5.86 13.49 13.13
C ALA A 85 -5.33 14.76 13.84
N GLY A 86 -5.19 15.84 13.09
CA GLY A 86 -4.62 17.12 13.52
C GLY A 86 -3.09 17.15 13.61
N ARG A 87 -2.39 16.03 13.35
CA ARG A 87 -0.92 16.02 13.32
C ARG A 87 -0.39 16.55 12.00
N SER A 88 0.80 17.15 12.07
CA SER A 88 1.55 17.60 10.91
C SER A 88 2.77 16.72 10.68
N PHE A 89 3.00 16.33 9.42
CA PHE A 89 4.18 15.60 8.98
C PHE A 89 5.00 16.46 8.03
N ASP A 90 6.33 16.43 8.17
CA ASP A 90 7.25 17.00 7.19
C ASP A 90 7.71 15.91 6.22
N LEU A 91 7.27 16.05 4.97
CA LEU A 91 7.56 15.12 3.88
C LEU A 91 8.44 15.79 2.81
N GLY A 92 9.34 16.70 3.23
CA GLY A 92 9.98 17.69 2.36
C GLY A 92 9.03 18.85 2.03
N GLY A 93 8.17 19.15 3.00
CA GLY A 93 6.98 19.98 2.87
C GLY A 93 5.94 19.55 3.90
N THR A 94 5.39 20.52 4.63
CA THR A 94 4.46 20.25 5.73
C THR A 94 3.08 19.88 5.21
N VAL A 95 2.54 18.75 5.69
CA VAL A 95 1.15 18.36 5.50
C VAL A 95 0.47 18.14 6.85
N GLU A 96 -0.77 18.58 6.97
CA GLU A 96 -1.62 18.33 8.14
C GLU A 96 -2.66 17.26 7.81
N LEU A 97 -2.81 16.27 8.70
CA LEU A 97 -3.78 15.19 8.56
C LEU A 97 -5.12 15.60 9.16
N GLY A 98 -6.19 15.63 8.37
CA GLY A 98 -7.55 15.87 8.87
C GLY A 98 -8.22 14.61 9.43
N ALA A 99 -9.48 14.74 9.85
CA ALA A 99 -10.25 13.62 10.40
C ALA A 99 -10.34 12.44 9.40
N PRO A 100 -9.95 11.22 9.82
CA PRO A 100 -9.94 10.08 8.92
C PRO A 100 -11.33 9.52 8.68
N ALA A 101 -11.47 8.81 7.57
CA ALA A 101 -12.61 7.93 7.30
C ALA A 101 -12.13 6.48 7.17
N VAL A 102 -12.81 5.57 7.86
CA VAL A 102 -12.62 4.12 7.70
C VAL A 102 -13.32 3.66 6.43
N ARG A 103 -12.66 2.81 5.64
CA ARG A 103 -13.21 2.19 4.45
C ARG A 103 -12.91 0.71 4.45
N ASP A 104 -13.94 -0.08 4.21
CA ASP A 104 -13.79 -1.52 4.17
C ASP A 104 -13.16 -1.96 2.86
N LEU A 105 -12.41 -3.06 2.95
CA LEU A 105 -11.92 -3.73 1.75
C LEU A 105 -13.11 -4.32 1.01
N VAL A 106 -13.18 -4.03 -0.28
CA VAL A 106 -14.21 -4.56 -1.17
C VAL A 106 -13.56 -5.59 -2.08
N PRO A 107 -14.11 -6.80 -2.20
CA PRO A 107 -13.58 -7.80 -3.11
C PRO A 107 -13.64 -7.29 -4.56
N TYR A 108 -12.59 -7.58 -5.31
CA TYR A 108 -12.48 -7.22 -6.72
C TYR A 108 -11.75 -8.32 -7.49
N PRO A 109 -12.22 -8.72 -8.69
CA PRO A 109 -11.64 -9.84 -9.45
C PRO A 109 -10.26 -9.54 -10.03
N VAL A 110 -9.87 -8.26 -10.06
CA VAL A 110 -8.59 -7.78 -10.57
C VAL A 110 -7.95 -6.81 -9.57
N LEU A 111 -6.77 -7.16 -9.08
CA LEU A 111 -5.99 -6.32 -8.18
C LEU A 111 -4.69 -5.89 -8.84
N TYR A 112 -4.19 -4.74 -8.43
CA TYR A 112 -2.90 -4.23 -8.88
C TYR A 112 -2.07 -3.72 -7.70
N SER A 113 -0.80 -4.06 -7.68
CA SER A 113 0.20 -3.39 -6.85
C SER A 113 1.19 -2.65 -7.74
N ARG A 114 1.50 -1.40 -7.38
CA ARG A 114 2.42 -0.56 -8.16
C ARG A 114 3.84 -1.12 -8.14
N LEU A 115 4.27 -1.66 -7.00
CA LEU A 115 5.60 -2.19 -6.74
C LEU A 115 5.47 -3.32 -5.72
N VAL A 116 6.00 -4.48 -6.04
CA VAL A 116 6.15 -5.63 -5.14
C VAL A 116 7.64 -5.93 -5.07
N ALA A 117 8.22 -5.87 -3.87
CA ALA A 117 9.62 -6.15 -3.62
C ALA A 117 9.74 -7.51 -2.91
N ILE A 118 10.25 -8.51 -3.63
CA ILE A 118 10.37 -9.91 -3.13
C ILE A 118 11.78 -10.50 -3.34
N GLY A 119 12.75 -9.68 -3.77
CA GLY A 119 14.15 -10.09 -3.94
C GLY A 119 14.58 -10.18 -5.41
N PRO A 120 14.06 -11.12 -6.21
CA PRO A 120 14.48 -11.29 -7.60
C PRO A 120 14.31 -10.03 -8.45
N GLU A 121 15.36 -9.72 -9.20
CA GLU A 121 15.44 -8.57 -10.09
C GLU A 121 15.31 -8.91 -11.59
N ASP A 122 15.45 -10.19 -11.92
CA ASP A 122 15.08 -10.76 -13.21
C ASP A 122 13.56 -11.02 -13.26
N ALA A 123 12.94 -10.75 -14.40
CA ALA A 123 11.49 -10.84 -14.54
C ALA A 123 10.96 -12.28 -14.46
N GLY A 124 11.71 -13.26 -14.97
CA GLY A 124 11.32 -14.68 -14.94
C GLY A 124 11.44 -15.27 -13.55
N GLU A 125 12.55 -14.99 -12.87
CA GLU A 125 12.74 -15.40 -11.46
C GLU A 125 11.71 -14.72 -10.54
N PHE A 126 11.40 -13.45 -10.80
CA PHE A 126 10.37 -12.71 -10.08
C PHE A 126 8.97 -13.32 -10.29
N ASP A 127 8.59 -13.65 -11.53
CA ASP A 127 7.28 -14.27 -11.81
C ASP A 127 7.13 -15.60 -11.05
N ALA A 128 8.15 -16.46 -11.11
CA ALA A 128 8.16 -17.73 -10.39
C ALA A 128 8.05 -17.55 -8.87
N ALA A 129 8.80 -16.58 -8.31
CA ALA A 129 8.75 -16.28 -6.88
C ALA A 129 7.38 -15.71 -6.45
N ALA A 130 6.81 -14.80 -7.23
CA ALA A 130 5.51 -14.21 -6.96
C ALA A 130 4.37 -15.24 -7.00
N ARG A 131 4.41 -16.17 -7.97
CA ARG A 131 3.45 -17.28 -8.06
C ARG A 131 3.54 -18.20 -6.84
N ARG A 132 4.75 -18.58 -6.44
CA ARG A 132 4.97 -19.39 -5.24
C ARG A 132 4.42 -18.71 -3.98
N MET A 133 4.71 -17.43 -3.79
CA MET A 133 4.21 -16.70 -2.63
C MET A 133 2.67 -16.55 -2.63
N ALA A 134 2.04 -16.37 -3.79
CA ALA A 134 0.58 -16.37 -3.89
C ALA A 134 -0.02 -17.74 -3.53
N GLU A 135 0.61 -18.83 -3.97
CA GLU A 135 0.22 -20.20 -3.61
C GLU A 135 0.39 -20.48 -2.12
N GLU A 136 1.51 -20.08 -1.52
CA GLU A 136 1.78 -20.17 -0.07
C GLU A 136 0.77 -19.37 0.75
N ALA A 137 0.34 -18.21 0.23
CA ALA A 137 -0.75 -17.42 0.81
C ALA A 137 -2.14 -18.03 0.58
N GLY A 138 -2.24 -19.16 -0.13
CA GLY A 138 -3.53 -19.79 -0.46
C GLY A 138 -4.41 -18.94 -1.35
N VAL A 139 -3.82 -18.13 -2.24
CA VAL A 139 -4.52 -17.23 -3.16
C VAL A 139 -4.46 -17.78 -4.58
N LYS A 140 -5.62 -18.16 -5.12
CA LYS A 140 -5.73 -18.62 -6.51
C LYS A 140 -5.94 -17.43 -7.44
N CYS A 141 -4.99 -17.20 -8.35
CA CYS A 141 -5.04 -16.12 -9.32
C CYS A 141 -4.06 -16.33 -10.47
N GLU A 142 -4.30 -15.60 -11.55
CA GLU A 142 -3.32 -15.39 -12.60
C GLU A 142 -2.50 -14.13 -12.32
N ILE A 143 -1.18 -14.21 -12.57
CA ILE A 143 -0.23 -13.13 -12.35
C ILE A 143 0.27 -12.59 -13.68
N ILE A 144 0.24 -11.26 -13.80
CA ILE A 144 0.91 -10.51 -14.88
C ILE A 144 1.96 -9.60 -14.24
N VAL A 145 3.22 -9.85 -14.58
CA VAL A 145 4.36 -9.01 -14.18
C VAL A 145 4.42 -7.77 -15.08
N GLY A 146 4.38 -6.61 -14.45
CA GLY A 146 4.45 -5.32 -15.10
C GLY A 146 5.88 -4.77 -15.17
N ARG A 147 5.98 -3.43 -15.21
CA ARG A 147 7.26 -2.73 -15.29
C ARG A 147 8.10 -2.92 -14.02
N LYS A 148 9.41 -3.13 -14.20
CA LYS A 148 10.41 -3.00 -13.12
C LYS A 148 10.36 -1.57 -12.59
N ARG A 149 10.48 -1.43 -11.28
CA ARG A 149 10.49 -0.16 -10.55
C ARG A 149 11.47 -0.26 -9.39
N GLU A 150 11.94 0.91 -8.98
CA GLU A 150 12.80 1.06 -7.81
C GLU A 150 12.04 1.81 -6.71
N GLY A 151 12.42 1.52 -5.48
CA GLY A 151 12.03 2.23 -4.28
C GLY A 151 13.24 2.52 -3.42
N SER A 152 13.03 3.27 -2.34
CA SER A 152 14.09 3.59 -1.40
C SER A 152 13.59 3.76 0.01
N ARG A 153 14.42 3.32 0.96
CA ARG A 153 14.33 3.61 2.39
C ARG A 153 15.55 4.46 2.76
N GLY A 154 15.41 5.77 2.68
CA GLY A 154 16.55 6.69 2.81
C GLY A 154 17.60 6.40 1.72
N PRO A 155 18.87 6.14 2.09
CA PRO A 155 19.92 5.82 1.11
C PRO A 155 19.81 4.39 0.55
N GLU A 156 19.10 3.48 1.23
CA GLU A 156 18.93 2.11 0.79
C GLU A 156 17.99 2.04 -0.42
N ARG A 157 18.42 1.35 -1.48
CA ARG A 157 17.65 1.14 -2.70
C ARG A 157 17.19 -0.30 -2.76
N PHE A 158 15.98 -0.51 -3.27
CA PHE A 158 15.46 -1.83 -3.57
C PHE A 158 14.67 -1.79 -4.88
N ALA A 159 14.60 -2.93 -5.55
CA ALA A 159 13.89 -3.08 -6.80
C ALA A 159 12.72 -4.07 -6.66
N GLY A 160 11.83 -4.02 -7.63
CA GLY A 160 10.72 -4.95 -7.76
C GLY A 160 9.91 -4.64 -9.00
N PHE A 161 8.73 -5.24 -9.10
CA PHE A 161 7.89 -5.10 -10.29
C PHE A 161 6.47 -4.70 -9.90
N GLY A 162 5.79 -3.99 -10.80
CA GLY A 162 4.34 -3.88 -10.71
C GLY A 162 3.72 -5.25 -10.95
N LEU A 163 2.62 -5.55 -10.25
CA LEU A 163 2.00 -6.87 -10.33
C LEU A 163 0.48 -6.72 -10.45
N MET A 164 -0.09 -7.31 -11.50
CA MET A 164 -1.53 -7.44 -11.66
C MET A 164 -1.95 -8.87 -11.38
N LEU A 165 -3.00 -9.02 -10.58
CA LEU A 165 -3.66 -10.28 -10.26
C LEU A 165 -5.03 -10.26 -10.90
N HIS A 166 -5.42 -11.33 -11.58
CA HIS A 166 -6.78 -11.46 -12.11
C HIS A 166 -7.34 -12.88 -11.91
N GLY A 167 -8.66 -13.01 -12.05
CA GLY A 167 -9.36 -14.26 -11.79
C GLY A 167 -9.54 -14.56 -10.29
N LEU A 168 -9.45 -13.53 -9.44
CA LEU A 168 -9.60 -13.68 -8.00
C LEU A 168 -11.05 -13.97 -7.60
N SER A 169 -11.25 -14.95 -6.73
CA SER A 169 -12.50 -15.08 -5.98
C SER A 169 -12.66 -13.92 -5.00
N PRO A 170 -13.87 -13.65 -4.46
CA PRO A 170 -14.04 -12.63 -3.43
C PRO A 170 -13.16 -12.87 -2.19
N GLU A 171 -13.01 -14.13 -1.77
CA GLU A 171 -12.17 -14.52 -0.63
C GLU A 171 -10.69 -14.28 -0.91
N ASP A 172 -10.18 -14.77 -2.05
CA ASP A 172 -8.79 -14.59 -2.48
C ASP A 172 -8.44 -13.11 -2.66
N SER A 173 -9.38 -12.33 -3.19
CA SER A 173 -9.24 -10.88 -3.34
C SER A 173 -9.08 -10.18 -1.98
N LEU A 174 -9.92 -10.51 -1.01
CA LEU A 174 -9.82 -9.92 0.33
C LEU A 174 -8.57 -10.38 1.06
N ARG A 175 -8.19 -11.66 0.93
CA ARG A 175 -6.95 -12.21 1.48
C ARG A 175 -5.74 -11.43 0.97
N MET A 176 -5.61 -11.30 -0.35
CA MET A 176 -4.49 -10.60 -0.96
C MET A 176 -4.49 -9.08 -0.69
N GLN A 177 -5.67 -8.44 -0.64
CA GLN A 177 -5.74 -7.03 -0.21
C GLN A 177 -5.25 -6.86 1.24
N SER A 178 -5.57 -7.81 2.12
CA SER A 178 -5.22 -7.74 3.54
C SER A 178 -3.74 -8.01 3.79
N SER A 179 -3.20 -9.11 3.26
CA SER A 179 -1.82 -9.54 3.50
C SER A 179 -0.81 -8.82 2.61
N GLY A 180 -1.20 -8.45 1.38
CA GLY A 180 -0.26 -8.03 0.37
C GLY A 180 0.70 -9.13 -0.08
N LEU A 181 1.80 -8.73 -0.71
CA LEU A 181 2.90 -9.61 -1.12
C LEU A 181 4.25 -8.90 -0.98
N GLY A 182 5.23 -9.59 -0.40
CA GLY A 182 6.60 -9.08 -0.27
C GLY A 182 6.81 -8.14 0.90
N THR A 183 7.90 -7.38 0.85
CA THR A 183 8.37 -6.51 1.94
C THR A 183 8.01 -5.04 1.70
N ASN A 184 8.37 -4.16 2.64
CA ASN A 184 8.27 -2.71 2.49
C ASN A 184 6.84 -2.17 2.32
N ARG A 185 5.86 -2.80 2.99
CA ARG A 185 4.44 -2.38 2.96
C ARG A 185 4.20 -0.98 3.49
N THR A 186 4.98 -0.55 4.48
CA THR A 186 4.99 0.81 5.04
C THR A 186 5.57 1.87 4.08
N LEU A 187 6.28 1.43 3.03
CA LEU A 187 6.76 2.27 1.93
C LEU A 187 5.85 2.18 0.69
N GLY A 188 4.70 1.50 0.79
CA GLY A 188 3.76 1.32 -0.30
C GLY A 188 4.08 0.21 -1.29
N CYS A 189 4.95 -0.72 -0.92
CA CYS A 189 5.19 -1.93 -1.68
C CYS A 189 4.19 -3.04 -1.29
N GLY A 190 3.84 -3.92 -2.21
CA GLY A 190 2.94 -5.05 -1.90
C GLY A 190 1.50 -4.66 -1.59
N ILE A 191 1.11 -3.40 -1.78
CA ILE A 191 -0.26 -2.93 -1.50
C ILE A 191 -1.15 -3.13 -2.73
N PHE A 192 -2.02 -4.13 -2.65
CA PHE A 192 -2.97 -4.43 -3.73
C PHE A 192 -4.25 -3.62 -3.61
N ILE A 193 -4.65 -3.02 -4.73
CA ILE A 193 -5.86 -2.21 -4.85
C ILE A 193 -6.72 -2.66 -6.04
N PRO A 194 -8.05 -2.46 -5.99
CA PRO A 194 -8.94 -2.71 -7.12
C PRO A 194 -8.45 -2.00 -8.38
N HIS A 195 -8.33 -2.74 -9.48
CA HIS A 195 -7.93 -2.22 -10.77
C HIS A 195 -9.02 -2.47 -11.81
N LYS A 196 -9.30 -1.49 -12.67
CA LYS A 196 -10.27 -1.69 -13.74
C LYS A 196 -9.77 -2.84 -14.63
N SER A 197 -10.61 -3.85 -14.77
CA SER A 197 -10.38 -4.99 -15.65
C SER A 197 -10.15 -4.50 -17.08
N ILE A 198 -9.19 -5.11 -17.78
CA ILE A 198 -8.96 -4.95 -19.22
C ILE A 198 -9.80 -5.97 -20.02
N ALA A 199 -10.76 -6.66 -19.38
CA ALA A 199 -11.63 -7.57 -20.11
C ALA A 199 -12.39 -6.79 -21.19
N PRO A 200 -12.28 -7.19 -22.47
CA PRO A 200 -13.13 -6.62 -23.50
C PRO A 200 -14.59 -6.90 -23.12
N VAL A 201 -15.41 -5.86 -23.21
CA VAL A 201 -16.86 -6.00 -23.40
C VAL A 201 -17.11 -6.62 -24.78
#